data_AF-A0A5M7QM53-F1
#
_entry.id   AF-A0A5M7QM53-F1
#
_cell.length_a   1.000
_cell.length_b   1.000
_cell.length_c   1.000
_cell.angle_alpha   90.00
_cell.angle_beta   90.00
_cell.angle_gamma   90.00
#
_symmetry.space_group_name_H-M   'P 1'
#
loop_
_entity.id
_entity.type
_entity.pdbx_description
1 polymer ?
#
loop_
_entity_poly.entity_id
_entity_poly.type
_entity_poly.pdbx_seq_one_letter_code
_entity_poly.pdbx_strand_id
1 'polypeptide(L)'
;MARNRNLPTISDFRRDFPQFADTTKYPDPVIQFRLNLADMLIDGSAMGEMFPYLVELFVAHYMVLNAADTAAGVLGGAGGATSGVVTSKSVDKVSVSYDNSSTLNADAGFWNFSRYGAEFWQMLQYFGYGGIQL
;
A
#
# COMPACT_ATOMS: atom_id res chain seq x y z
N MET A 1 9.48 -17.98 -12.44
CA MET A 1 8.60 -17.21 -13.36
C MET A 1 7.43 -16.68 -12.55
N ALA A 2 6.95 -15.48 -12.85
CA ALA A 2 5.75 -14.94 -12.21
C ALA A 2 4.56 -15.87 -12.50
N ARG A 3 3.68 -16.05 -11.51
CA ARG A 3 2.43 -16.81 -11.64
C ARG A 3 1.49 -16.09 -12.58
N ASN A 4 1.33 -14.78 -12.41
CA ASN A 4 0.46 -13.96 -13.24
C ASN A 4 1.27 -13.33 -14.38
N ARG A 5 0.72 -13.39 -15.60
CA ARG A 5 1.41 -12.97 -16.83
C ARG A 5 1.74 -11.48 -16.87
N ASN A 6 0.93 -10.65 -16.22
CA ASN A 6 1.00 -9.19 -16.23
C ASN A 6 1.45 -8.63 -14.86
N LEU A 7 2.29 -9.36 -14.11
CA LEU A 7 2.89 -8.84 -12.89
C LEU A 7 3.74 -7.59 -13.19
N PRO A 8 3.48 -6.43 -12.54
CA PRO A 8 4.30 -5.22 -12.70
C PRO A 8 5.75 -5.45 -12.30
N THR A 9 6.66 -4.74 -12.97
CA THR A 9 8.06 -4.66 -12.53
C THR A 9 8.24 -3.52 -11.52
N ILE A 10 9.39 -3.47 -10.84
CA ILE A 10 9.76 -2.34 -9.98
C ILE A 10 9.74 -1.02 -10.78
N SER A 11 10.17 -1.07 -12.04
CA SER A 11 10.19 0.12 -12.91
C SER A 11 8.78 0.60 -13.24
N ASP A 12 7.84 -0.31 -13.49
CA ASP A 12 6.43 0.04 -13.72
C ASP A 12 5.83 0.69 -12.47
N PHE A 13 6.02 0.05 -11.31
CA PHE A 13 5.55 0.58 -10.03
C PHE A 13 6.06 1.99 -9.75
N ARG A 14 7.35 2.26 -9.96
CA ARG A 14 7.93 3.60 -9.74
C ARG A 14 7.50 4.63 -10.79
N ARG A 15 7.22 4.20 -12.03
CA ARG A 15 6.65 5.07 -13.07
C ARG A 15 5.25 5.51 -12.69
N ASP A 16 4.43 4.57 -12.22
CA ASP A 16 3.00 4.80 -11.99
C ASP A 16 2.75 5.42 -10.59
N PHE A 17 3.65 5.19 -9.63
CA PHE A 17 3.64 5.80 -8.30
C PHE A 17 4.97 6.53 -7.99
N PRO A 18 5.23 7.70 -8.61
CA PRO A 18 6.53 8.41 -8.53
C PRO A 18 6.90 8.88 -7.12
N GLN A 19 5.94 8.99 -6.20
CA GLN A 19 6.18 9.24 -4.78
C GLN A 19 7.04 8.16 -4.11
N PHE A 20 7.13 6.97 -4.70
CA PHE A 20 8.00 5.89 -4.26
C PHE A 20 9.30 5.81 -5.07
N ALA A 21 9.74 6.88 -5.74
CA ALA A 21 10.96 6.86 -6.58
C ALA A 21 12.29 6.87 -5.80
N ASP A 22 12.29 7.30 -4.54
CA ASP A 22 13.50 7.30 -3.71
C ASP A 22 13.92 5.86 -3.37
N THR A 23 15.04 5.40 -3.91
CA THR A 23 15.57 4.03 -3.72
C THR A 23 16.17 3.81 -2.34
N THR A 24 16.51 4.88 -1.61
CA THR A 24 17.02 4.78 -0.23
C THR A 24 15.87 4.62 0.75
N LYS A 25 14.79 5.39 0.55
CA LYS A 25 13.58 5.32 1.37
C LYS A 25 12.71 4.10 1.04
N TYR A 26 12.68 3.70 -0.23
CA TYR A 26 11.91 2.55 -0.74
C TYR A 26 12.86 1.61 -1.48
N PRO A 27 13.56 0.69 -0.81
CA PRO A 27 14.55 -0.16 -1.46
C PRO A 27 13.93 -1.17 -2.42
N ASP A 28 14.58 -1.41 -3.56
CA ASP A 28 14.15 -2.38 -4.59
C ASP A 28 13.86 -3.79 -4.04
N PRO A 29 14.68 -4.36 -3.12
CA PRO A 29 14.39 -5.68 -2.56
C PRO A 29 13.05 -5.74 -1.80
N VAL A 30 12.65 -4.63 -1.16
CA VAL A 30 11.40 -4.56 -0.41
C VAL A 30 10.21 -4.49 -1.37
N ILE A 31 10.31 -3.67 -2.43
CA ILE A 31 9.30 -3.60 -3.48
C ILE A 31 9.15 -4.97 -4.17
N GLN A 32 10.26 -5.59 -4.56
CA GLN A 32 10.24 -6.91 -5.22
C GLN A 32 9.61 -7.98 -4.33
N PHE A 33 9.92 -7.97 -3.03
CA PHE A 33 9.33 -8.89 -2.07
C PHE A 33 7.80 -8.75 -2.03
N ARG A 34 7.28 -7.52 -2.05
CA ARG A 34 5.83 -7.25 -2.07
C ARG A 34 5.18 -7.60 -3.40
N LEU A 35 5.85 -7.36 -4.53
CA LEU A 35 5.38 -7.80 -5.86
C LEU A 35 5.23 -9.32 -5.90
N ASN A 36 6.22 -10.06 -5.42
CA ASN A 36 6.17 -11.53 -5.36
C ASN A 36 5.04 -12.01 -4.44
N LEU A 37 4.80 -11.32 -3.32
CA LEU A 37 3.70 -11.63 -2.42
C LEU A 37 2.34 -11.39 -3.09
N ALA A 38 2.18 -10.25 -3.78
CA ALA A 38 0.96 -9.93 -4.51
C ALA A 38 0.68 -10.95 -5.62
N ASP A 39 1.72 -11.41 -6.34
CA ASP A 39 1.63 -12.46 -7.36
C ASP A 39 1.10 -13.79 -6.80
N MET A 40 1.36 -14.08 -5.52
CA MET A 40 0.85 -15.28 -4.87
C MET A 40 -0.59 -15.12 -4.37
N LEU A 41 -0.98 -13.93 -3.93
CA LEU A 41 -2.25 -13.66 -3.25
C LEU A 41 -3.38 -13.22 -4.17
N ILE A 42 -3.06 -12.53 -5.27
CA ILE A 42 -4.04 -11.94 -6.17
C ILE A 42 -4.13 -12.81 -7.43
N ASP A 43 -5.35 -13.22 -7.78
CA ASP A 43 -5.61 -13.98 -9.00
C ASP A 43 -5.75 -13.06 -10.21
N GLY A 44 -4.70 -12.97 -11.02
CA GLY A 44 -4.69 -12.15 -12.23
C GLY A 44 -5.68 -12.62 -13.30
N SER A 45 -6.12 -13.88 -13.27
CA SER A 45 -7.15 -14.36 -14.20
C SER A 45 -8.53 -13.78 -13.86
N ALA A 46 -8.83 -13.64 -12.56
CA ALA A 46 -10.08 -13.05 -12.08
C ALA A 46 -10.09 -11.52 -12.23
N MET A 47 -8.94 -10.87 -12.05
CA MET A 47 -8.83 -9.40 -12.10
C MET A 47 -8.58 -8.86 -13.52
N GLY A 48 -8.13 -9.70 -14.45
CA GLY A 48 -7.87 -9.31 -15.83
C GLY A 48 -6.90 -8.14 -15.97
N GLU A 49 -7.30 -7.11 -16.72
CA GLU A 49 -6.49 -5.91 -16.96
C GLU A 49 -6.31 -5.03 -15.73
N MET A 50 -7.13 -5.21 -14.68
CA MET A 50 -7.01 -4.47 -13.42
C MET A 50 -5.96 -5.06 -12.48
N PHE A 51 -5.46 -6.27 -12.76
CA PHE A 51 -4.45 -6.93 -11.94
C PHE A 51 -3.21 -6.08 -11.64
N PRO A 52 -2.56 -5.44 -12.64
CA PRO A 52 -1.38 -4.61 -12.41
C PRO A 52 -1.67 -3.48 -11.40
N TYR A 53 -2.81 -2.80 -11.57
CA TYR A 53 -3.21 -1.71 -10.69
C TYR A 53 -3.42 -2.16 -9.24
N LEU A 54 -4.12 -3.28 -9.05
CA LEU A 54 -4.35 -3.86 -7.73
C LEU A 54 -3.06 -4.28 -7.04
N VAL A 55 -2.13 -4.88 -7.79
CA VAL A 55 -0.80 -5.23 -7.29
C VAL A 55 -0.03 -3.98 -6.85
N GLU A 56 -0.06 -2.91 -7.64
CA GLU A 56 0.64 -1.68 -7.30
C GLU A 56 0.04 -0.98 -6.08
N LEU A 57 -1.28 -0.95 -5.92
CA LEU A 57 -1.93 -0.45 -4.70
C LEU A 57 -1.56 -1.28 -3.46
N PHE A 58 -1.51 -2.61 -3.60
CA PHE A 58 -1.05 -3.52 -2.55
C PHE A 58 0.40 -3.20 -2.14
N VAL A 59 1.31 -3.06 -3.11
CA VAL A 59 2.72 -2.74 -2.85
C VAL A 59 2.84 -1.36 -2.21
N ALA A 60 2.14 -0.35 -2.73
CA ALA A 60 2.13 1.02 -2.21
C ALA A 60 1.67 1.08 -0.75
N HIS A 61 0.65 0.31 -0.38
CA HIS A 61 0.20 0.20 1.01
C HIS A 61 1.35 -0.26 1.93
N TYR A 62 2.04 -1.33 1.57
CA TYR A 62 3.18 -1.82 2.34
C TYR A 62 4.37 -0.85 2.35
N MET A 63 4.60 -0.09 1.27
CA MET A 63 5.65 0.94 1.25
C MET A 63 5.37 2.07 2.26
N VAL A 64 4.11 2.47 2.42
CA VAL A 64 3.71 3.44 3.44
C VAL A 64 3.96 2.89 4.84
N LEU A 65 3.54 1.65 5.11
CA LEU A 65 3.74 1.01 6.41
C LEU A 65 5.23 0.83 6.73
N ASN A 66 6.02 0.33 5.78
CA ASN A 66 7.45 0.11 5.99
C ASN A 66 8.21 1.42 6.20
N ALA A 67 7.82 2.52 5.55
CA ALA A 67 8.39 3.83 5.82
C ALA A 67 8.05 4.33 7.24
N ALA A 68 6.81 4.10 7.71
CA ALA A 68 6.41 4.44 9.07
C ALA A 68 7.15 3.61 10.13
N ASP A 69 7.29 2.30 9.91
CA ASP A 69 8.05 1.40 10.79
C ASP A 69 9.53 1.80 10.86
N THR A 70 10.13 2.13 9.71
CA THR A 70 11.53 2.57 9.64
C THR A 70 11.71 3.88 10.42
N ALA A 71 10.79 4.83 10.27
CA ALA A 71 10.81 6.08 11.02
C ALA A 71 10.64 5.86 12.53
N ALA A 72 9.75 4.95 12.94
CA ALA A 72 9.58 4.59 14.35
C ALA A 72 10.84 3.94 14.94
N GLY A 73 11.49 3.04 14.20
CA GLY A 73 12.74 2.39 14.60
C GLY A 73 13.88 3.37 14.81
N VAL A 74 14.02 4.39 13.94
CA VAL A 74 15.02 5.47 14.10
C VAL A 74 14.81 6.25 15.39
N LEU A 75 13.57 6.40 15.84
CA LEU A 75 13.20 7.11 17.07
C LEU A 75 13.24 6.23 18.34
N GLY A 76 13.69 4.96 18.22
CA GLY A 76 13.73 4.00 19.33
C GLY A 76 12.38 3.37 19.67
N GLY A 77 11.38 3.51 18.79
CA GLY A 77 10.11 2.79 18.90
C GLY A 77 10.22 1.35 18.39
N ALA A 78 9.37 0.45 18.90
CA ALA A 78 9.23 -0.88 18.33
C ALA A 78 8.54 -0.77 16.95
N GLY A 79 9.23 -1.18 15.88
CA GLY A 79 8.62 -1.32 14.55
C GLY A 79 7.50 -2.37 14.56
N GLY A 80 6.50 -2.22 13.70
CA GLY A 80 5.38 -3.16 13.60
C GLY A 80 4.19 -2.84 14.52
N ALA A 81 4.08 -1.61 15.01
CA ALA A 81 2.89 -1.17 15.74
C ALA A 81 1.67 -1.15 14.80
N THR A 82 0.55 -1.74 15.24
CA THR A 82 -0.75 -1.72 14.53
C THR A 82 -1.47 -0.39 14.64
N SER A 83 -0.87 0.60 15.30
CA SER A 83 -1.33 1.98 15.26
C SER A 83 -0.92 2.54 13.90
N GLY A 84 -1.88 2.72 12.98
CA GLY A 84 -1.62 3.36 11.69
C GLY A 84 -0.71 4.57 11.85
N VAL A 85 0.25 4.71 10.92
CA VAL A 85 1.33 5.73 10.86
C VAL A 85 1.33 6.64 12.08
N VAL A 86 2.11 6.29 13.12
CA VAL A 86 2.22 7.08 14.35
C VAL A 86 2.57 8.53 13.97
N THR A 87 1.56 9.40 14.06
CA THR A 87 1.72 10.84 13.91
C THR A 87 2.04 11.43 15.28
N SER A 88 3.24 12.01 15.35
CA SER A 88 3.74 12.97 16.34
C SER A 88 4.46 12.43 17.59
N LYS A 89 5.76 12.79 17.63
CA LYS A 89 6.40 13.32 18.84
C LYS A 89 6.35 14.85 18.68
N SER A 90 5.73 15.57 19.63
CA SER A 90 5.76 17.03 19.65
C SER A 90 7.17 17.51 20.05
N VAL A 91 7.86 18.14 19.11
CA VAL A 91 8.99 19.02 19.41
C VAL A 91 8.70 20.31 18.66
N ASP A 92 8.16 21.27 19.41
CA ASP A 92 7.95 22.68 19.06
C ASP A 92 7.66 23.02 17.58
N LYS A 93 6.37 23.30 17.30
CA LYS A 93 5.83 24.02 16.13
C LYS A 93 5.86 23.38 14.74
N VAL A 94 5.35 22.15 14.55
CA VAL A 94 4.52 21.82 13.37
C VAL A 94 3.57 20.68 13.72
N SER A 95 2.28 20.97 13.95
CA SER A 95 1.22 19.95 13.93
C SER A 95 0.70 19.83 12.51
N VAL A 96 1.15 18.80 11.78
CA VAL A 96 0.44 18.41 10.56
C VAL A 96 -0.68 17.46 10.96
N SER A 97 -1.88 18.01 11.15
CA SER A 97 -3.11 17.23 11.30
C SER A 97 -3.62 16.87 9.91
N TYR A 98 -3.60 15.58 9.56
CA TYR A 98 -4.34 15.08 8.41
C TYR A 98 -5.71 14.61 8.91
N ASP A 99 -6.76 15.26 8.41
CA ASP A 99 -8.12 14.79 8.58
C ASP A 99 -8.35 13.59 7.64
N ASN A 100 -8.27 12.38 8.21
CA ASN A 100 -8.56 11.12 7.51
C ASN A 100 -10.07 10.74 7.61
N SER A 101 -10.95 11.67 8.01
CA SER A 101 -12.39 11.36 8.18
C SER A 101 -13.18 11.26 6.88
N SER A 102 -12.58 11.58 5.73
CA SER A 102 -13.23 11.35 4.45
C SER A 102 -12.83 9.99 3.86
N THR A 103 -13.82 9.11 3.73
CA THR A 103 -13.85 7.91 2.85
C THR A 103 -13.16 6.61 3.28
N LEU A 104 -12.84 6.40 4.56
CA LEU A 104 -12.39 5.08 5.03
C LEU A 104 -13.59 4.17 5.34
N ASN A 105 -13.65 3.00 4.70
CA ASN A 105 -14.65 1.98 5.00
C ASN A 105 -14.31 1.31 6.34
N ALA A 106 -15.25 1.31 7.31
CA ALA A 106 -15.02 0.76 8.65
C ALA A 106 -14.58 -0.71 8.65
N ASP A 107 -15.01 -1.48 7.64
CA ASP A 107 -14.73 -2.90 7.51
C ASP A 107 -13.36 -3.19 6.87
N ALA A 108 -12.66 -2.18 6.35
CA ALA A 108 -11.38 -2.37 5.66
C ALA A 108 -10.19 -2.68 6.60
N GLY A 109 -10.35 -2.47 7.91
CA GLY A 109 -9.38 -2.88 8.93
C GLY A 109 -7.94 -2.46 8.61
N PHE A 110 -7.06 -3.44 8.45
CA PHE A 110 -5.64 -3.26 8.10
C PHE A 110 -5.42 -2.34 6.89
N TRP A 111 -6.29 -2.41 5.89
CA TRP A 111 -6.17 -1.65 4.67
C TRP A 111 -6.35 -0.14 4.87
N ASN A 112 -7.04 0.29 5.95
CA ASN A 112 -7.23 1.70 6.27
C ASN A 112 -5.96 2.43 6.73
N PHE A 113 -4.84 1.73 6.97
CA PHE A 113 -3.60 2.38 7.41
C PHE A 113 -2.86 3.15 6.30
N SER A 114 -3.40 3.17 5.07
CA SER A 114 -2.95 4.07 4.01
C SER A 114 -4.08 4.31 3.00
N ARG A 115 -4.04 5.42 2.27
CA ARG A 115 -4.98 5.67 1.15
C ARG A 115 -4.96 4.54 0.10
N TYR A 116 -3.78 3.99 -0.21
CA TYR A 116 -3.62 2.94 -1.23
C TYR A 116 -4.29 1.64 -0.81
N GLY A 117 -4.15 1.28 0.47
CA GLY A 117 -4.83 0.13 1.06
C GLY A 117 -6.34 0.31 1.08
N ALA A 118 -6.84 1.48 1.50
CA ALA A 118 -8.27 1.76 1.50
C ALA A 118 -8.88 1.65 0.10
N GLU A 119 -8.19 2.19 -0.91
CA GLU A 119 -8.57 2.06 -2.31
C GLU A 119 -8.50 0.61 -2.80
N PHE A 120 -7.42 -0.11 -2.49
CA PHE A 120 -7.29 -1.54 -2.79
C PHE A 120 -8.47 -2.34 -2.26
N TRP A 121 -8.85 -2.11 -1.00
CA TRP A 121 -10.00 -2.75 -0.38
C TRP A 121 -11.32 -2.41 -1.10
N GLN A 122 -11.51 -1.13 -1.45
CA GLN A 122 -12.69 -0.72 -2.21
C GLN A 122 -12.77 -1.43 -3.56
N MET A 123 -11.65 -1.55 -4.28
CA MET A 123 -11.60 -2.26 -5.56
C MET A 123 -11.90 -3.75 -5.39
N LEU A 124 -11.33 -4.41 -4.37
CA LEU A 124 -11.64 -5.81 -4.07
C LEU A 124 -13.13 -6.03 -3.81
N GLN A 125 -13.80 -5.11 -3.11
CA GLN A 125 -15.23 -5.19 -2.91
C GLN A 125 -15.99 -5.11 -4.23
N TYR A 126 -15.60 -4.23 -5.16
CA TYR A 126 -16.25 -4.20 -6.48
C TYR A 126 -16.12 -5.53 -7.22
N PHE A 127 -14.97 -6.21 -7.17
CA PHE A 127 -14.83 -7.53 -7.78
C PHE A 127 -15.60 -8.64 -7.03
N GLY A 128 -15.65 -8.59 -5.70
CA GLY A 128 -16.38 -9.56 -4.87
C GLY A 128 -17.91 -9.45 -5.00
N TYR A 129 -18.43 -8.27 -5.28
CA TYR A 129 -19.86 -8.02 -5.53
C TYR A 129 -20.26 -8.12 -7.02
N GLY A 130 -19.37 -8.62 -7.89
CA GLY A 130 -19.69 -8.86 -9.30
C GLY A 130 -19.59 -7.65 -10.22
N GLY A 131 -18.83 -6.62 -9.82
CA GLY A 131 -18.19 -5.68 -10.75
C GLY A 131 -19.08 -4.98 -11.77
N ILE A 132 -20.32 -4.60 -11.44
CA ILE A 132 -21.07 -3.49 -12.08
C ILE A 132 -22.05 -2.94 -11.04
N GLN A 133 -21.98 -1.64 -10.74
CA GLN A 133 -23.19 -0.88 -10.41
C GLN A 133 -23.20 0.37 -11.29
N LEU A 134 -23.93 0.26 -12.41
CA LEU A 134 -24.54 1.37 -13.13
C LEU A 134 -26.02 1.37 -12.76
#